data_AF-K6UP30-F1
#
_entry.id   AF-K6UP30-F1
#
_cell.length_a   1.000
_cell.length_b   1.000
_cell.length_c   1.000
_cell.angle_alpha   90.00
_cell.angle_beta   90.00
_cell.angle_gamma   90.00
#
_symmetry.space_group_name_H-M   'P 1'
#
loop_
_entity.id
_entity.type
_entity.pdbx_description
1 polymer ?
#
loop_
_entity_poly.entity_id
_entity_poly.type
_entity_poly.pdbx_seq_one_letter_code
_entity_poly.pdbx_strand_id
1 'polypeptide(L)'
;MNVRDKMPFLYLCNNNIKNYNDILAYPEIMDICIKYLRNLKLLHSLSYKKDDFDKYCNNIYYWLYYEIKELTISEDSIKGIFNASTSIEKEKNKSDDCSDLDLYKDWNNTEKLVMLQIFNHNIDVILEILNNKCDSNRTSCKNLSNNV
;
A
#
# COMPACT_ATOMS: atom_id res chain seq x y z
N MET A 1 15.53 4.76 -12.89
CA MET A 1 14.38 5.68 -13.06
C MET A 1 14.12 5.86 -14.56
N ASN A 2 12.97 5.43 -15.10
CA ASN A 2 12.66 5.66 -16.52
C ASN A 2 12.23 7.12 -16.70
N VAL A 3 12.94 7.89 -17.52
CA VAL A 3 12.79 9.35 -17.65
C VAL A 3 11.40 9.75 -18.18
N ARG A 4 10.78 8.88 -18.98
CA ARG A 4 9.53 9.14 -19.71
C ARG A 4 8.30 9.35 -18.80
N ASP A 5 8.27 8.70 -17.64
CA ASP A 5 7.12 8.73 -16.73
C ASP A 5 7.26 9.74 -15.59
N LYS A 6 8.43 10.38 -15.45
CA LYS A 6 8.68 11.32 -14.36
C LYS A 6 7.84 12.60 -14.50
N MET A 7 7.72 13.13 -15.71
CA MET A 7 7.04 14.41 -15.96
C MET A 7 5.50 14.30 -15.85
N PRO A 8 4.83 13.27 -16.42
CA PRO A 8 3.37 13.13 -16.27
C PRO A 8 2.93 12.90 -14.82
N PHE A 9 3.64 12.05 -14.07
CA PHE A 9 3.30 11.80 -12.66
C PHE A 9 3.57 12.98 -11.76
N LEU A 10 4.67 13.71 -11.98
CA LEU A 10 4.92 14.96 -11.27
C LEU A 10 3.78 15.95 -11.46
N TYR A 11 3.28 16.08 -12.69
CA TYR A 11 2.15 16.96 -13.00
C TYR A 11 0.85 16.51 -12.31
N LEU A 12 0.52 15.21 -12.36
CA LEU A 12 -0.67 14.66 -11.69
C LEU A 12 -0.61 14.86 -10.17
N CYS A 13 0.53 14.56 -9.55
CA CYS A 13 0.71 14.75 -8.11
C CYS A 13 0.61 16.23 -7.72
N ASN A 14 1.30 17.13 -8.43
CA ASN A 14 1.23 18.57 -8.17
C ASN A 14 -0.19 19.13 -8.28
N ASN A 15 -0.97 18.65 -9.25
CA ASN A 15 -2.33 19.15 -9.47
C ASN A 15 -3.32 18.69 -8.40
N ASN A 16 -3.09 17.55 -7.75
CA ASN A 16 -4.02 16.99 -6.78
C ASN A 16 -3.61 17.28 -5.33
N ILE A 17 -2.32 17.46 -5.06
CA ILE A 17 -1.78 17.83 -3.75
C ILE A 17 -1.68 19.36 -3.68
N LYS A 18 -2.81 20.03 -3.40
CA LYS A 18 -2.94 21.50 -3.51
C LYS A 18 -2.63 22.29 -2.24
N ASN A 19 -2.83 21.71 -1.06
CA ASN A 19 -2.67 22.38 0.23
C ASN A 19 -1.71 21.59 1.11
N TYR A 20 -0.44 21.99 1.11
CA TYR A 20 0.51 21.54 2.12
C TYR A 20 0.57 22.61 3.20
N ASN A 21 0.09 22.27 4.39
CA ASN A 21 0.27 23.13 5.56
C ASN A 21 1.72 23.12 6.04
N ASP A 22 2.51 22.12 5.61
CA ASP A 22 3.93 21.97 5.93
C ASP A 22 4.78 21.95 4.65
N ILE A 23 5.49 23.05 4.42
CA ILE A 23 6.40 23.25 3.28
C ILE A 23 7.55 22.24 3.30
N LEU A 24 7.93 21.75 4.49
CA LEU A 24 9.07 20.86 4.66
C LEU A 24 8.74 19.43 4.24
N ALA A 25 7.49 18.98 4.46
CA ALA A 25 7.04 17.64 4.07
C ALA A 25 6.68 17.51 2.58
N TYR A 26 6.49 18.63 1.87
CA TYR A 26 6.01 18.65 0.48
C TYR A 26 6.89 17.84 -0.50
N PRO A 27 8.25 17.95 -0.48
CA PRO A 27 9.10 17.16 -1.36
C PRO A 27 8.95 15.64 -1.15
N GLU A 28 8.79 15.21 0.10
CA GLU A 28 8.63 13.80 0.46
C GLU A 28 7.26 13.26 0.03
N ILE A 29 6.19 14.02 0.27
CA ILE A 29 4.84 13.71 -0.20
C ILE A 29 4.82 13.55 -1.73
N MET A 30 5.52 14.45 -2.44
CA MET A 30 5.62 14.40 -3.90
C MET A 30 6.38 13.17 -4.39
N ASP A 31 7.46 12.79 -3.72
CA ASP A 31 8.21 11.58 -4.06
C ASP A 31 7.39 10.31 -3.80
N ILE A 32 6.67 10.24 -2.67
CA ILE A 32 5.73 9.16 -2.35
C ILE A 32 4.65 9.05 -3.41
N CYS A 33 4.01 10.17 -3.76
CA CYS A 33 2.98 10.19 -4.79
C CYS A 33 3.51 9.66 -6.14
N ILE A 34 4.68 10.12 -6.59
CA ILE A 34 5.28 9.69 -7.85
C ILE A 34 5.63 8.19 -7.82
N LYS A 35 6.16 7.68 -6.70
CA LYS A 35 6.47 6.26 -6.52
C LYS A 35 5.20 5.41 -6.53
N TYR A 36 4.15 5.84 -5.84
CA TYR A 36 2.84 5.19 -5.82
C TYR A 36 2.25 5.07 -7.23
N LEU A 37 2.18 6.18 -7.98
CA LEU A 37 1.69 6.19 -9.36
C LEU A 37 2.51 5.28 -10.30
N ARG A 38 3.82 5.20 -10.09
CA ARG A 38 4.69 4.28 -10.85
C ARG A 38 4.38 2.82 -10.57
N ASN A 39 4.22 2.47 -9.30
CA ASN A 39 3.92 1.10 -8.89
C ASN A 39 2.55 0.66 -9.43
N LEU A 40 1.53 1.54 -9.34
CA LEU A 40 0.23 1.28 -9.92
C LEU A 40 0.31 1.12 -11.45
N LYS A 41 0.98 2.03 -12.16
CA LYS A 41 1.15 1.90 -13.61
C LYS A 41 1.81 0.58 -13.99
N LEU A 42 2.86 0.17 -13.26
CA LEU A 42 3.54 -1.10 -13.50
C LEU A 42 2.59 -2.29 -13.28
N LEU A 43 1.90 -2.31 -12.14
CA LEU A 43 0.91 -3.34 -11.82
C LEU A 43 -0.14 -3.47 -12.93
N HIS A 44 -0.74 -2.34 -13.33
CA HIS A 44 -1.73 -2.30 -14.40
C HIS A 44 -1.15 -2.62 -15.77
N SER A 45 0.14 -2.37 -16.03
CA SER A 45 0.77 -2.65 -17.34
C SER A 45 0.96 -4.15 -17.60
N LEU A 46 0.94 -4.96 -16.55
CA LEU A 46 1.17 -6.39 -16.59
C LEU A 46 -0.18 -7.14 -16.52
N SER A 47 -0.31 -8.23 -17.28
CA SER A 47 -1.53 -9.04 -17.30
C SER A 47 -1.49 -10.12 -16.21
N TYR A 48 -1.66 -9.70 -14.96
CA TYR A 48 -1.74 -10.63 -13.82
C TYR A 48 -3.11 -11.32 -13.75
N LYS A 49 -3.13 -12.51 -13.13
CA LYS A 49 -4.39 -13.10 -12.66
C LYS A 49 -4.95 -12.25 -11.52
N LYS A 50 -6.26 -12.33 -11.28
CA LYS A 50 -6.93 -11.50 -10.27
C LYS A 50 -6.30 -11.62 -8.87
N ASP A 51 -6.06 -12.85 -8.40
CA ASP A 51 -5.47 -13.07 -7.07
C ASP A 51 -4.05 -12.47 -6.95
N ASP A 52 -3.24 -12.60 -8.01
CA ASP A 52 -1.90 -12.01 -8.05
C ASP A 52 -1.97 -10.49 -8.11
N PHE A 53 -2.89 -9.94 -8.91
CA PHE A 53 -3.14 -8.51 -8.99
C PHE A 53 -3.51 -7.94 -7.63
N ASP A 54 -4.51 -8.52 -6.96
CA ASP A 54 -4.99 -8.09 -5.66
C ASP A 54 -3.90 -8.21 -4.59
N LYS A 55 -3.04 -9.24 -4.66
CA LYS A 55 -1.85 -9.35 -3.81
C LYS A 55 -0.88 -8.19 -4.00
N TYR A 56 -0.50 -7.85 -5.23
CA TYR A 56 0.43 -6.75 -5.49
C TYR A 56 -0.17 -5.40 -5.15
N CYS A 57 -1.45 -5.24 -5.43
CA CYS A 57 -2.25 -4.10 -5.05
C CYS A 57 -2.18 -3.84 -3.54
N ASN A 58 -2.48 -4.87 -2.73
CA ASN A 58 -2.35 -4.84 -1.27
C ASN A 58 -0.93 -4.49 -0.80
N ASN A 59 0.11 -5.07 -1.42
CA ASN A 59 1.49 -4.75 -1.07
C ASN A 59 1.85 -3.27 -1.33
N ILE A 60 1.37 -2.69 -2.44
CA ILE A 60 1.54 -1.26 -2.73
C ILE A 60 0.84 -0.43 -1.66
N TYR A 61 -0.32 -0.85 -1.18
CA TYR A 61 -1.03 -0.16 -0.09
C TYR A 61 -0.31 -0.22 1.24
N TYR A 62 0.21 -1.38 1.63
CA TYR A 62 0.96 -1.50 2.88
C TYR A 62 2.18 -0.61 2.86
N TRP A 63 2.91 -0.62 1.74
CA TRP A 63 4.03 0.27 1.54
C TRP A 63 3.60 1.74 1.65
N LEU A 64 2.53 2.15 0.96
CA LEU A 64 2.04 3.52 1.02
C LEU A 64 1.73 3.92 2.47
N TYR A 65 0.98 3.10 3.21
CA TYR A 65 0.65 3.34 4.62
C TYR A 65 1.90 3.63 5.47
N TYR A 66 2.94 2.79 5.38
CA TYR A 66 4.15 3.00 6.19
C TYR A 66 4.91 4.27 5.80
N GLU A 67 4.97 4.61 4.51
CA GLU A 67 5.62 5.85 4.05
C GLU A 67 4.88 7.09 4.56
N ILE A 68 3.54 7.05 4.56
CA ILE A 68 2.73 8.20 4.98
C ILE A 68 2.48 8.26 6.49
N LYS A 69 2.64 7.17 7.25
CA LYS A 69 2.48 7.16 8.70
C LYS A 69 3.60 7.93 9.40
N GLU A 70 4.82 7.78 8.90
CA GLU A 70 6.03 8.42 9.46
C GLU A 70 6.07 9.93 9.19
N LEU A 71 5.32 10.37 8.19
CA LEU A 71 5.20 11.77 7.81
C LEU A 71 3.86 12.25 8.37
N THR A 72 3.81 13.32 9.16
CA THR A 72 2.56 13.92 9.67
C THR A 72 1.73 14.58 8.55
N ILE A 73 1.34 13.78 7.55
CA ILE A 73 0.64 14.18 6.33
C ILE A 73 -0.83 14.43 6.65
N SER A 74 -1.38 15.51 6.11
CA SER A 74 -2.80 15.82 6.26
C SER A 74 -3.68 14.86 5.44
N GLU A 75 -4.90 14.62 5.91
CA GLU A 75 -5.90 13.83 5.18
C GLU A 75 -6.12 14.36 3.74
N ASP A 76 -6.04 15.68 3.55
CA ASP A 76 -6.16 16.32 2.22
C ASP A 76 -5.02 15.95 1.28
N SER A 77 -3.79 15.85 1.78
CA SER A 77 -2.65 15.40 0.99
C SER A 77 -2.79 13.93 0.60
N ILE A 78 -3.28 13.08 1.50
CA ILE A 78 -3.58 11.66 1.20
C ILE A 78 -4.64 11.58 0.11
N LYS A 79 -5.75 12.30 0.26
CA LYS A 79 -6.79 12.41 -0.78
C LYS A 79 -6.20 12.87 -2.11
N GLY A 80 -5.26 13.80 -2.09
CA GLY A 80 -4.52 14.23 -3.27
C GLY A 80 -3.76 13.10 -3.96
N ILE A 81 -3.07 12.24 -3.20
CA ILE A 81 -2.34 11.07 -3.74
C ILE A 81 -3.31 10.10 -4.44
N PHE A 82 -4.41 9.75 -3.80
CA PHE A 82 -5.42 8.85 -4.38
C PHE A 82 -6.14 9.48 -5.57
N ASN A 83 -6.48 10.77 -5.51
CA ASN A 83 -7.09 11.45 -6.65
C ASN A 83 -6.17 11.42 -7.88
N ALA A 84 -4.85 11.51 -7.68
CA ALA A 84 -3.88 11.38 -8.75
C ALA A 84 -3.84 9.95 -9.36
N SER A 85 -4.14 8.89 -8.60
CA SER A 85 -4.19 7.52 -9.14
C SER A 85 -5.42 7.24 -9.98
N THR A 86 -6.54 7.94 -9.75
CA THR A 86 -7.78 7.73 -10.53
C THR A 86 -7.58 7.94 -12.04
N SER A 87 -6.59 8.76 -12.46
CA SER A 87 -6.24 8.94 -13.86
C SER A 87 -5.59 7.70 -14.48
N ILE A 88 -4.88 6.89 -13.69
CA ILE A 88 -4.27 5.63 -14.13
C ILE A 88 -5.33 4.53 -14.24
N GLU A 89 -6.25 4.47 -13.27
CA GLU A 89 -7.30 3.46 -13.20
C GLU A 89 -8.40 3.68 -14.25
N LYS A 90 -8.72 4.94 -14.60
CA LYS A 90 -9.71 5.24 -15.66
C LYS A 90 -9.30 4.73 -17.05
N GLU A 91 -8.01 4.56 -17.31
CA GLU A 91 -7.50 4.03 -18.59
C GLU A 91 -7.67 2.50 -18.71
N LYS A 92 -7.91 1.78 -17.59
CA LYS A 92 -8.08 0.32 -17.58
C LYS A 92 -9.24 -0.09 -16.67
N ASN A 93 -10.38 -0.47 -17.30
CA ASN A 93 -11.58 -1.09 -16.72
C ASN A 93 -11.69 -1.13 -15.17
N LYS A 94 -12.72 -0.45 -14.65
CA LYS A 94 -13.11 -0.32 -13.22
C LYS A 94 -13.11 -1.57 -12.32
N SER A 95 -12.93 -2.78 -12.85
CA SER A 95 -12.96 -4.03 -12.05
C SER A 95 -11.68 -4.28 -11.25
N ASP A 96 -10.59 -3.60 -11.58
CA ASP A 96 -9.28 -3.76 -10.95
C ASP A 96 -8.86 -2.46 -10.26
N ASP A 97 -9.80 -1.84 -9.55
CA ASP A 97 -9.50 -0.66 -8.75
C ASP A 97 -8.65 -1.08 -7.54
N CYS A 98 -7.46 -0.50 -7.47
CA CYS A 98 -6.63 -0.65 -6.29
C CYS A 98 -7.08 0.32 -5.19
N SER A 99 -7.68 1.45 -5.53
CA SER A 99 -7.96 2.53 -4.59
C SER A 99 -8.96 2.15 -3.51
N ASP A 100 -8.49 2.09 -2.25
CA ASP A 100 -9.37 2.11 -1.07
C ASP A 100 -9.05 3.34 -0.20
N LEU A 101 -9.57 4.49 -0.66
CA LEU A 101 -9.46 5.78 0.03
C LEU A 101 -10.09 5.72 1.43
N ASP A 102 -11.13 4.89 1.61
CA ASP A 102 -11.89 4.82 2.85
C ASP A 102 -11.07 4.23 4.00
N LEU A 103 -10.08 3.37 3.68
CA LEU A 103 -9.11 2.87 4.67
C LEU A 103 -8.34 3.97 5.38
N TYR A 104 -8.05 5.10 4.72
CA TYR A 104 -7.18 6.15 5.25
C TYR A 104 -7.93 7.28 5.98
N LYS A 105 -9.24 7.15 6.18
CA LYS A 105 -10.06 8.12 6.94
C LYS A 105 -9.82 8.08 8.45
N ASP A 106 -9.40 6.94 8.98
CA ASP A 106 -9.07 6.76 10.40
C ASP A 106 -7.79 5.92 10.52
N TRP A 107 -6.67 6.59 10.78
CA TRP A 107 -5.35 6.00 10.89
C TRP A 107 -5.24 4.81 11.85
N ASN A 108 -5.95 4.86 12.98
CA ASN A 108 -5.91 3.77 13.96
C ASN A 108 -6.62 2.53 13.40
N ASN A 109 -7.66 2.72 12.59
CA ASN A 109 -8.31 1.62 11.90
C ASN A 109 -7.52 1.20 10.66
N THR A 110 -6.89 2.13 9.94
CA THR A 110 -5.98 1.84 8.82
C THR A 110 -4.88 0.90 9.28
N GLU A 111 -4.22 1.20 10.40
CA GLU A 111 -3.15 0.37 10.95
C GLU A 111 -3.62 -1.06 11.22
N LYS A 112 -4.74 -1.19 11.94
CA LYS A 112 -5.31 -2.49 12.27
C LYS A 112 -5.71 -3.28 11.03
N LEU A 113 -6.28 -2.60 10.02
CA LEU A 113 -6.71 -3.22 8.77
C LEU A 113 -5.50 -3.65 7.94
N VAL A 114 -4.48 -2.81 7.80
CA VAL A 114 -3.21 -3.16 7.14
C VAL A 114 -2.56 -4.36 7.82
N MET A 115 -2.44 -4.34 9.15
CA MET A 115 -1.89 -5.47 9.90
C MET A 115 -2.72 -6.76 9.73
N LEU A 116 -4.05 -6.66 9.78
CA LEU A 116 -4.95 -7.80 9.60
C LEU A 116 -4.84 -8.37 8.19
N GLN A 117 -4.80 -7.53 7.16
CA GLN A 117 -4.68 -8.00 5.80
C GLN A 117 -3.30 -8.61 5.54
N ILE A 118 -2.21 -8.05 6.09
CA ILE A 118 -0.87 -8.68 6.08
C ILE A 118 -0.93 -10.05 6.76
N PHE A 119 -1.55 -10.15 7.93
CA PHE A 119 -1.68 -11.42 8.65
C PHE A 119 -2.45 -12.46 7.82
N ASN A 120 -3.62 -12.08 7.30
CA ASN A 120 -4.45 -12.94 6.46
C ASN A 120 -3.72 -13.35 5.17
N HIS A 121 -2.94 -12.46 4.56
CA HIS A 121 -2.14 -12.78 3.38
C HIS A 121 -1.09 -13.86 3.66
N ASN A 122 -0.54 -13.88 4.87
CA ASN A 122 0.50 -14.80 5.27
C ASN A 122 -0.05 -16.02 6.04
N ILE A 123 -1.38 -16.19 6.15
CA ILE A 123 -1.96 -17.20 7.04
C ILE A 123 -1.57 -18.62 6.66
N ASP A 124 -1.55 -18.95 5.36
CA ASP A 124 -1.19 -20.29 4.89
C ASP A 124 0.27 -20.62 5.21
N VAL A 125 1.17 -19.65 5.02
CA VAL A 125 2.59 -19.78 5.38
C VAL A 125 2.76 -19.90 6.89
N ILE A 126 2.00 -19.12 7.66
CA ILE A 126 2.00 -19.20 9.13
C ILE A 126 1.52 -20.60 9.58
N LEU A 127 0.43 -21.10 9.01
CA LEU A 127 -0.11 -22.43 9.30
C LEU A 127 0.86 -23.53 8.89
N GLU A 128 1.50 -23.42 7.74
CA GLU A 128 2.53 -24.35 7.29
C GLU A 128 3.71 -24.36 8.27
N ILE A 129 4.22 -23.19 8.69
CA ILE A 129 5.30 -23.09 9.67
C ILE A 129 4.90 -23.71 11.00
N LEU A 130 3.67 -23.48 11.45
CA LEU A 130 3.14 -24.03 12.69
C LEU A 130 3.01 -25.57 12.60
N ASN A 131 2.47 -26.08 11.49
CA ASN A 131 2.27 -27.51 11.29
C ASN A 131 3.61 -28.25 11.09
N ASN A 132 4.51 -27.75 10.22
CA ASN A 132 5.82 -28.34 9.93
C ASN A 132 6.75 -28.35 11.17
N LYS A 133 6.63 -27.37 12.08
CA LYS A 133 7.42 -27.34 13.32
C LYS A 133 6.85 -28.20 14.44
N CYS A 134 5.58 -28.59 14.39
CA CYS A 134 4.99 -29.45 15.40
C CYS A 134 5.16 -30.97 15.09
N ASP A 135 5.78 -31.34 13.96
CA ASP A 135 6.00 -32.74 13.56
C ASP A 135 7.32 -33.38 14.03
N SER A 136 8.33 -32.64 14.51
CA SER A 136 9.65 -33.22 14.85
C SER A 136 10.09 -33.19 16.31
N ASN A 137 9.44 -32.45 17.21
CA ASN A 137 9.53 -32.67 18.65
C ASN A 137 8.57 -31.72 19.38
N ARG A 138 7.64 -32.29 20.17
CA ARG A 138 6.51 -31.63 20.86
C ARG A 138 6.84 -30.48 21.83
N THR A 139 8.09 -30.01 21.89
CA THR A 139 8.59 -29.01 22.86
C THR A 139 8.77 -27.61 22.28
N SER A 140 8.85 -27.43 20.95
CA SER A 140 9.07 -26.11 20.34
C SER A 140 7.81 -25.24 20.30
N CYS A 141 6.63 -25.85 20.11
CA CYS A 141 5.36 -25.13 20.01
C CYS A 141 4.89 -24.53 21.38
N LYS A 142 5.45 -24.98 22.53
CA LYS A 142 5.12 -24.47 23.88
C LYS A 142 5.79 -23.15 24.28
N ASN A 143 6.81 -22.70 23.56
CA ASN A 143 7.57 -21.50 23.96
C ASN A 143 7.11 -20.21 23.29
N LEU A 144 6.20 -20.27 22.31
CA LEU A 144 5.62 -19.08 21.66
C LEU A 144 4.42 -18.51 22.43
N SER A 145 3.75 -19.31 23.26
CA SER A 145 2.60 -18.88 24.06
C SER A 145 2.97 -18.23 25.41
N ASN A 146 4.26 -18.20 25.77
CA ASN A 146 4.72 -17.76 27.10
C ASN A 146 5.44 -16.40 27.09
N ASN A 147 5.39 -15.64 25.99
CA ASN A 147 5.94 -14.28 25.89
C ASN A 147 4.86 -13.26 25.47
N VAL A 148 3.67 -13.35 26.08
CA VAL A 148 2.69 -12.26 26.17
C VAL A 148 2.61 -11.81 27.62
#